data_AF-A0A174JEI9-F1
#
_entry.id   AF-A0A174JEI9-F1
#
_cell.length_a   1.000
_cell.length_b   1.000
_cell.length_c   1.000
_cell.angle_alpha   90.00
_cell.angle_beta   90.00
_cell.angle_gamma   90.00
#
_symmetry.space_group_name_H-M   'P 1'
#
loop_
_entity.id
_entity.type
_entity.pdbx_description
1 polymer ?
#
loop_
_entity_poly.entity_id
_entity_poly.type
_entity_poly.pdbx_seq_one_letter_code
_entity_poly.pdbx_strand_id
1 'polypeptide(L)' 'MVEGQTIAVDPRVIPYGTKVIIGGHIFTAEDCGGAIQGNHIDIYVNNHAEAAALGVTNADVFLVK' A
#
# COMPACT_ATOMS: atom_id res chain seq x y z
N MET A 1 2.88 -7.28 -14.55
CA MET A 1 2.47 -6.91 -13.18
C MET A 1 3.72 -7.00 -12.34
N VAL A 2 4.22 -5.87 -11.83
CA VAL A 2 5.49 -5.80 -11.11
C VAL A 2 5.21 -6.04 -9.63
N GLU A 3 5.91 -7.00 -9.05
CA GLU A 3 5.68 -7.49 -7.69
C GLU A 3 6.05 -6.40 -6.67
N GLY A 4 5.28 -6.26 -5.59
CA GLY A 4 5.60 -5.37 -4.46
C GLY A 4 5.46 -3.87 -4.73
N GLN A 5 4.68 -3.46 -5.73
CA GLN A 5 4.53 -2.06 -6.11
C GLN A 5 3.08 -1.57 -6.15
N THR A 6 2.12 -2.43 -5.86
CA THR A 6 0.69 -2.12 -5.84
C THR A 6 0.11 -2.26 -4.45
N ILE A 7 -0.72 -1.28 -4.09
CA ILE A 7 -1.43 -1.26 -2.81
C ILE A 7 -2.92 -1.05 -3.06
N ALA A 8 -3.73 -1.64 -2.18
CA ALA A 8 -5.15 -1.35 -2.11
C ALA A 8 -5.37 -0.20 -1.13
N VAL A 9 -6.03 0.86 -1.59
CA VAL A 9 -6.28 2.09 -0.82
C VAL A 9 -7.73 2.54 -0.94
N ASP A 10 -8.15 3.42 -0.03
CA ASP A 10 -9.39 4.18 -0.20
C ASP A 10 -9.17 5.34 -1.19
N PRO A 11 -9.80 5.33 -2.39
CA PRO A 11 -9.63 6.38 -3.39
C PRO A 11 -10.08 7.78 -2.93
N ARG A 12 -10.88 7.87 -1.85
CA ARG A 12 -11.29 9.14 -1.25
C ARG A 12 -10.16 9.79 -0.45
N VAL A 13 -9.23 8.99 0.05
CA VAL A 13 -8.05 9.45 0.81
C VAL A 13 -6.82 9.51 -0.10
N ILE A 14 -6.59 8.47 -0.91
CA ILE A 14 -5.44 8.34 -1.81
C ILE A 14 -5.96 8.02 -3.22
N PRO A 15 -5.94 8.98 -4.16
CA PRO A 15 -6.41 8.75 -5.52
C PRO A 15 -5.59 7.67 -6.25
N TYR A 16 -6.19 6.94 -7.18
CA TYR A 16 -5.45 6.01 -8.03
C TYR A 16 -4.34 6.69 -8.82
N GLY A 17 -3.26 5.95 -9.06
CA GLY A 17 -2.05 6.43 -9.70
C GLY A 17 -1.13 7.22 -8.75
N THR A 18 -1.59 7.53 -7.54
CA THR A 18 -0.73 8.15 -6.52
C THR A 18 0.34 7.17 -6.08
N LYS A 19 1.56 7.67 -5.95
CA LYS A 19 2.67 6.91 -5.38
C LYS A 19 2.80 7.26 -3.90
N VAL A 20 3.04 6.26 -3.07
CA VAL A 20 3.29 6.44 -1.64
C VAL A 20 4.59 5.77 -1.25
N ILE A 21 5.28 6.33 -0.27
CA ILE A 21 6.46 5.73 0.34
C ILE A 21 6.08 5.16 1.70
N ILE A 22 6.33 3.87 1.90
CA ILE A 22 6.09 3.16 3.16
C ILE A 22 7.41 2.49 3.53
N GLY A 23 7.99 2.85 4.68
CA GLY A 23 9.25 2.27 5.14
C GLY A 23 10.43 2.45 4.17
N GLY A 24 10.40 3.45 3.29
CA GLY A 24 11.43 3.69 2.27
C GLY A 24 11.18 3.02 0.91
N HIS A 25 10.09 2.26 0.76
CA HIS A 25 9.69 1.63 -0.49
C HIS A 25 8.55 2.38 -1.16
N ILE A 26 8.59 2.54 -2.49
CA ILE A 26 7.56 3.23 -3.27
C ILE A 26 6.51 2.21 -3.74
N PHE A 27 5.25 2.49 -3.43
CA PHE A 27 4.07 1.77 -3.86
C PHE A 27 3.17 2.69 -4.67
N THR A 28 2.33 2.11 -5.53
CA THR A 28 1.37 2.81 -6.38
C THR A 28 -0.04 2.33 -6.02
N ALA A 29 -0.94 3.29 -5.80
CA ALA A 29 -2.35 3.03 -5.60
C ALA A 29 -3.00 2.61 -6.93
N GLU A 30 -3.14 1.30 -7.14
CA GLU A 30 -3.81 0.76 -8.34
C GLU A 30 -5.07 -0.05 -7.99
N ASP A 31 -5.27 -0.39 -6.72
CA ASP A 31 -6.40 -1.20 -6.29
C ASP A 31 -7.25 -0.53 -5.20
N CYS A 32 -8.49 -0.98 -5.08
CA CYS A 32 -9.43 -0.60 -4.04
C CYS A 32 -10.21 -1.80 -3.52
N GLY A 33 -10.22 -1.96 -2.20
CA GLY A 33 -11.13 -2.88 -1.54
C GLY A 33 -12.29 -2.11 -0.92
N GLY A 34 -13.53 -2.56 -1.11
CA GLY A 34 -14.68 -1.97 -0.41
C GLY A 34 -14.59 -2.04 1.13
N ALA A 35 -13.72 -2.92 1.64
CA ALA A 35 -13.38 -3.05 3.06
C ALA A 35 -12.20 -2.14 3.51
N ILE A 36 -11.45 -1.58 2.56
CA ILE A 36 -10.32 -0.67 2.80
C ILE A 36 -10.88 0.75 2.82
N GLN A 37 -11.30 1.21 4.00
CA GLN A 37 -11.90 2.53 4.20
C GLN A 37 -11.03 3.38 5.14
N GLY A 38 -10.77 4.63 4.76
CA GLY A 38 -9.97 5.57 5.54
C GLY A 38 -8.45 5.33 5.43
N ASN A 39 -7.78 5.19 6.57
CA ASN A 39 -6.31 5.08 6.66
C ASN A 39 -5.79 3.63 6.65
N HIS A 40 -6.59 2.70 6.13
CA HIS A 40 -6.18 1.31 5.98
C HIS A 40 -5.52 1.14 4.61
N ILE A 41 -4.37 0.48 4.56
CA ILE A 41 -3.65 0.18 3.31
C ILE A 41 -3.25 -1.29 3.35
N ASP A 42 -3.59 -2.02 2.28
CA ASP A 42 -3.15 -3.40 2.12
C ASP A 42 -2.01 -3.44 1.10
N ILE A 43 -0.88 -4.04 1.49
CA ILE A 43 0.34 -4.11 0.69
C ILE A 43 0.48 -5.52 0.16
N TYR A 44 0.37 -5.68 -1.16
CA TYR A 44 0.57 -6.97 -1.79
C TYR A 44 2.06 -7.29 -1.92
N VAL A 45 2.51 -8.32 -1.20
CA VAL A 45 3.86 -8.87 -1.30
C VAL A 45 3.76 -10.35 -1.71
N ASN A 46 4.53 -10.77 -2.71
CA ASN A 46 4.51 -12.16 -3.19
C ASN A 46 5.29 -13.12 -2.28
N ASN A 47 6.20 -12.57 -1.49
CA ASN A 47 7.06 -13.36 -0.62
C ASN A 47 6.45 -13.43 0.79
N HIS A 48 6.01 -14.62 1.18
CA HIS A 48 5.38 -14.85 2.49
C HIS A 48 6.32 -14.55 3.66
N ALA A 49 7.64 -14.68 3.46
CA ALA A 49 8.63 -14.32 4.48
C ALA A 49 8.72 -12.80 4.66
N GLU A 50 8.59 -12.01 3.58
CA GLU A 50 8.48 -10.55 3.64
C GLU A 50 7.16 -10.12 4.27
N ALA A 51 6.05 -10.77 3.93
CA ALA A 51 4.75 -10.53 4.55
C ALA A 51 4.82 -10.75 6.07
N ALA A 52 5.47 -11.84 6.49
CA ALA A 52 5.67 -12.16 7.89
C ALA A 52 6.63 -11.17 8.59
N ALA A 53 7.64 -10.66 7.88
CA ALA A 53 8.59 -9.68 8.40
C ALA A 53 7.97 -8.28 8.53
N LEU A 54 7.12 -7.88 7.58
CA LEU A 54 6.31 -6.65 7.64
C LEU A 54 5.26 -6.75 8.77
N GLY A 55 4.61 -7.91 8.86
CA GLY A 55 3.53 -8.14 9.81
C GLY A 55 2.37 -7.15 9.63
N VAL A 56 1.52 -7.04 10.66
CA VAL A 56 0.50 -6.00 10.76
C VAL A 56 1.04 -4.93 11.70
N THR A 57 1.52 -3.83 11.14
CA THR A 57 2.05 -2.70 11.91
C THR A 57 1.54 -1.37 11.36
N ASN A 58 1.58 -0.34 12.20
CA ASN A 58 1.37 1.03 11.72
C ASN A 58 2.70 1.52 11.12
N ALA A 59 2.66 2.00 9.89
CA ALA A 59 3.80 2.58 9.22
C ALA A 59 3.47 4.01 8.76
N ASP A 60 4.46 4.90 8.81
CA ASP A 60 4.31 6.23 8.23
C ASP A 60 4.26 6.12 6.71
N VAL A 61 3.21 6.70 6.13
CA VAL A 61 2.95 6.71 4.69
C VAL A 61 3.12 8.13 4.17
N PHE A 62 4.06 8.30 3.25
CA PHE A 62 4.34 9.58 2.63
C PHE A 62 3.82 9.60 1.21
N LEU A 63 2.93 10.55 0.89
CA LEU A 63 2.45 10.76 -0.47
C LEU A 63 3.56 11.37 -1.33
N VAL A 64 3.90 10.68 -2.42
CA VAL A 64 4.79 11.19 -3.47
C VAL A 64 3.93 11.89 -4.50
N LYS A 65 4.07 13.21 -4.59
CA LYS A 65 3.34 14.07 -5.52
C LYS A 65 4.17 14.37 -6.76
#